data_AF-A0A8S2VZU3-F1
#
_entry.id   AF-A0A8S2VZU3-F1
#
_cell.length_a   1.000
_cell.length_b   1.000
_cell.length_c   1.000
_cell.angle_alpha   90.00
_cell.angle_beta   90.00
_cell.angle_gamma   90.00
#
_symmetry.space_group_name_H-M   'P 1'
#
loop_
_entity.id
_entity.type
_entity.pdbx_description
1 polymer ?
#
loop_
_entity_poly.entity_id
_entity_poly.type
_entity_poly.pdbx_seq_one_letter_code
_entity_poly.pdbx_strand_id
1 'polypeptide(L)'
;MAHGISDDDLTKKEIYDAPDVLDKKLDQLVEWIKASKHFIIFTGAGISTSTGIPDFRSGMDTRLSTGPGVWELRDKGEARSKKATVTSSTKAIPSVAHMAIVELARQGIIKFVISQN
;
A
#
# COMPACT_ATOMS: atom_id res chain seq x y z
N MET A 1 11.89 20.72 -5.37
CA MET A 1 12.89 19.92 -6.10
C MET A 1 12.68 18.48 -5.69
N ALA A 2 12.17 17.64 -6.60
CA ALA A 2 12.11 16.20 -6.34
C ALA A 2 13.52 15.67 -6.58
N HIS A 3 14.18 15.17 -5.53
CA HIS A 3 15.42 14.44 -5.70
C HIS A 3 15.10 13.18 -6.52
N GLY A 4 15.56 13.15 -7.76
CA GLY A 4 15.44 11.99 -8.63
C GLY A 4 16.16 10.82 -7.98
N ILE A 5 15.40 9.81 -7.60
CA ILE A 5 15.91 8.59 -7.00
C ILE A 5 16.53 7.76 -8.13
N SER A 6 17.83 7.43 -8.01
CA SER A 6 18.58 6.62 -8.99
C SER A 6 18.02 5.19 -9.11
N ASP A 7 18.30 4.54 -10.24
CA ASP A 7 17.81 3.18 -10.55
C ASP A 7 18.36 2.06 -9.66
N ASP A 8 19.47 2.31 -8.98
CA ASP A 8 20.04 1.40 -7.96
C ASP A 8 19.37 1.53 -6.59
N ASP A 9 18.29 2.31 -6.47
CA ASP A 9 17.61 2.48 -5.20
C ASP A 9 16.77 1.24 -4.84
N LEU A 10 17.35 0.41 -3.97
CA LEU A 10 16.68 -0.72 -3.32
C LEU A 10 15.33 -0.33 -2.68
N THR A 11 15.05 0.96 -2.44
CA THR A 11 13.78 1.41 -1.87
C THR A 11 12.55 1.16 -2.75
N LYS A 12 12.74 0.97 -4.08
CA LYS A 12 11.62 0.76 -5.02
C LYS A 12 11.36 -0.72 -5.33
N LYS A 13 12.28 -1.61 -4.94
CA LYS A 13 12.18 -3.04 -5.20
C LYS A 13 11.17 -3.68 -4.25
N GLU A 14 10.21 -4.39 -4.80
CA GLU A 14 9.24 -5.14 -4.01
C GLU A 14 9.91 -6.35 -3.33
N ILE A 15 9.67 -6.49 -2.03
CA ILE A 15 10.17 -7.60 -1.22
C ILE A 15 8.98 -8.45 -0.80
N TYR A 16 9.10 -9.76 -1.02
CA TYR A 16 8.08 -10.74 -0.69
C TYR A 16 8.64 -11.69 0.36
N ASP A 17 8.08 -11.65 1.56
CA ASP A 17 8.43 -12.59 2.62
C ASP A 17 8.01 -14.02 2.22
N ALA A 18 8.80 -15.02 2.64
CA ALA A 18 8.38 -16.42 2.56
C ALA A 18 7.16 -16.64 3.47
N PRO A 19 6.27 -17.61 3.17
CA PRO A 19 5.04 -17.82 3.93
C PRO A 19 5.24 -17.98 5.45
N ASP A 20 6.25 -18.75 5.86
CA ASP A 20 6.55 -18.98 7.29
C ASP A 20 7.08 -17.73 8.00
N VAL A 21 7.78 -16.86 7.27
CA VAL A 21 8.27 -15.57 7.77
C VAL A 21 7.10 -14.61 7.93
N LEU A 22 6.19 -14.59 6.96
CA LEU A 22 4.98 -13.77 7.01
C LEU A 22 4.10 -14.16 8.20
N ASP A 23 3.84 -15.45 8.39
CA ASP A 23 3.02 -15.95 9.51
C ASP A 23 3.59 -15.52 10.86
N LYS A 24 4.91 -15.67 11.06
CA LYS A 24 5.59 -15.20 12.28
C LYS A 24 5.47 -13.70 12.50
N LYS A 25 5.57 -12.89 11.44
CA LYS A 25 5.40 -11.43 11.53
C LYS A 25 3.95 -11.06 11.87
N LEU A 26 2.97 -11.80 11.36
CA LEU A 26 1.56 -11.60 11.67
C LEU A 26 1.24 -11.96 13.13
N ASP A 27 1.76 -13.08 13.63
CA ASP A 27 1.63 -13.45 15.05
C ASP A 27 2.21 -12.35 15.95
N GLN A 28 3.40 -11.88 15.63
CA GLN A 28 4.04 -10.80 16.38
C GLN A 28 3.24 -9.49 16.34
N LEU A 29 2.68 -9.13 15.19
CA LEU A 29 1.81 -7.96 15.04
C LEU A 29 0.57 -8.07 15.93
N VAL A 30 -0.06 -9.24 15.97
CA VAL A 30 -1.23 -9.51 16.82
C VAL A 30 -0.90 -9.33 18.30
N GLU A 31 0.25 -9.83 18.74
CA GLU A 31 0.72 -9.63 20.12
C GLU A 31 0.92 -8.15 20.45
N TRP A 32 1.56 -7.39 19.55
CA TRP A 32 1.77 -5.95 19.75
C TRP A 32 0.46 -5.18 19.80
N ILE A 33 -0.51 -5.50 18.94
CA ILE A 33 -1.83 -4.87 18.97
C ILE A 33 -2.50 -5.13 20.32
N LYS A 34 -2.53 -6.39 20.78
CA LYS A 34 -3.14 -6.78 22.06
C LYS A 34 -2.47 -6.13 23.27
N ALA A 35 -1.15 -5.95 23.23
CA ALA A 35 -0.39 -5.33 24.31
C ALA A 35 -0.44 -3.79 24.29
N SER A 36 -0.85 -3.18 23.16
CA SER A 36 -0.84 -1.73 23.00
C SER A 36 -1.95 -1.06 23.82
N LYS A 37 -1.63 0.07 24.45
CA LYS A 37 -2.65 0.96 25.05
C LYS A 37 -3.41 1.74 23.99
N HIS A 38 -2.71 2.13 22.93
CA HIS A 38 -3.24 2.91 21.81
C HIS A 38 -2.68 2.37 20.51
N PHE A 39 -3.51 1.64 19.76
CA PHE A 39 -3.18 1.22 18.41
C PHE A 39 -3.62 2.30 17.40
N ILE A 40 -2.68 2.82 16.61
CA ILE A 40 -2.92 3.84 15.59
C ILE A 40 -2.46 3.29 14.24
N ILE A 41 -3.30 3.43 13.21
CA ILE A 41 -2.99 2.98 11.85
C ILE A 41 -2.62 4.18 10.99
N PHE A 42 -1.52 4.05 10.26
CA PHE A 42 -1.14 4.99 9.19
C PHE A 42 -1.35 4.32 7.84
N THR A 43 -2.06 4.98 6.93
CA THR A 43 -2.33 4.45 5.59
C THR A 43 -1.85 5.39 4.49
N GLY A 44 -1.42 4.80 3.38
CA GLY A 44 -1.08 5.49 2.14
C GLY A 44 -1.61 4.74 0.93
N ALA A 45 -1.25 5.21 -0.26
CA ALA A 45 -1.89 4.79 -1.52
C ALA A 45 -1.82 3.26 -1.77
N GLY A 46 -0.85 2.57 -1.18
CA GLY A 46 -0.66 1.12 -1.29
C GLY A 46 -1.92 0.30 -0.97
N ILE A 47 -2.73 0.69 0.03
CA ILE A 47 -3.94 -0.06 0.42
C ILE A 47 -5.08 0.02 -0.61
N SER A 48 -4.95 0.92 -1.59
CA SER A 48 -5.91 1.17 -2.67
C SER A 48 -5.46 0.59 -4.02
N THR A 49 -4.24 0.08 -4.13
CA THR A 49 -3.73 -0.50 -5.39
C THR A 49 -4.57 -1.68 -5.86
N SER A 50 -5.03 -2.53 -4.92
CA SER A 50 -5.91 -3.66 -5.22
C SER A 50 -7.31 -3.25 -5.70
N THR A 51 -7.69 -1.98 -5.56
CA THR A 51 -8.98 -1.46 -6.05
C THR A 51 -8.87 -0.87 -7.45
N GLY A 52 -7.67 -0.87 -8.04
CA GLY A 52 -7.38 -0.27 -9.34
C GLY A 52 -6.97 1.20 -9.26
N ILE A 53 -6.74 1.77 -8.07
CA ILE A 53 -6.18 3.11 -7.93
C ILE A 53 -4.65 2.99 -7.87
N PRO A 54 -3.90 3.50 -8.86
CA PRO A 54 -2.45 3.42 -8.83
C PRO A 54 -1.84 4.19 -7.66
N ASP A 55 -0.72 3.69 -7.13
CA ASP A 55 0.07 4.44 -6.17
C ASP A 55 0.98 5.48 -6.86
N PHE A 56 1.84 6.11 -6.07
CA PHE A 56 2.75 7.13 -6.57
C PHE A 56 4.14 6.62 -6.93
N ARG A 57 4.66 5.58 -6.25
CA ARG A 57 6.10 5.27 -6.26
C ARG A 57 6.46 3.80 -6.49
N SER A 58 5.50 2.92 -6.77
CA SER A 58 5.84 1.54 -7.14
C SER A 58 6.80 1.51 -8.33
N GLY A 59 7.82 0.66 -8.25
CA GLY A 59 8.88 0.57 -9.26
C GLY A 59 8.38 0.11 -10.62
N MET A 60 9.24 0.23 -11.64
CA MET A 60 8.92 -0.16 -13.01
C MET A 60 8.65 -1.66 -13.18
N ASP A 61 9.21 -2.50 -12.31
CA ASP A 61 9.08 -3.96 -12.28
C ASP A 61 7.99 -4.46 -11.31
N THR A 62 7.13 -3.57 -10.80
CA THR A 62 6.05 -3.90 -9.88
C THR A 62 5.14 -5.02 -10.39
N ARG A 63 4.69 -5.89 -9.49
CA ARG A 63 3.66 -6.90 -9.78
C ARG A 63 2.23 -6.38 -9.65
N LEU A 64 2.05 -5.12 -9.26
CA LEU A 64 0.72 -4.53 -9.13
C LEU A 64 0.01 -4.50 -10.48
N SER A 65 -1.26 -4.88 -10.49
CA SER A 65 -2.10 -4.81 -11.69
C SER A 65 -2.31 -3.38 -12.18
N THR A 66 -2.16 -2.39 -11.29
CA THR A 66 -2.17 -0.96 -11.64
C THR A 66 -0.92 -0.54 -12.43
N GLY A 67 0.16 -1.32 -12.40
CA GLY A 67 1.46 -0.95 -12.94
C GLY A 67 2.21 0.09 -12.09
N PRO A 68 3.34 0.62 -12.59
CA PRO A 68 4.26 1.49 -11.83
C PRO A 68 3.59 2.75 -11.28
N GLY A 69 4.19 3.34 -10.25
CA GLY A 69 3.67 4.52 -9.59
C GLY A 69 3.54 5.72 -10.53
N VAL A 70 2.58 6.62 -10.26
CA VAL A 70 2.35 7.81 -11.10
C VAL A 70 3.60 8.70 -11.20
N TRP A 71 4.35 8.85 -10.11
CA TRP A 71 5.59 9.63 -10.12
C TRP A 71 6.76 8.85 -10.71
N GLU A 72 6.80 7.53 -10.54
CA GLU A 72 7.80 6.69 -11.21
C GLU A 72 7.70 6.80 -12.73
N LEU A 73 6.49 6.64 -13.28
CA LEU A 73 6.23 6.81 -14.72
C LEU A 73 6.61 8.21 -15.20
N ARG A 74 6.29 9.25 -14.42
CA ARG A 74 6.63 10.64 -14.78
C ARG A 74 8.15 10.85 -14.79
N ASP A 75 8.85 10.36 -13.78
CA ASP A 75 10.29 10.52 -13.65
C ASP A 75 11.05 9.74 -14.73
N LYS A 76 10.48 8.62 -15.21
CA LYS A 76 10.96 7.85 -16.36
C LYS A 76 10.51 8.35 -17.74
N GLY A 77 9.57 9.29 -17.79
CA GLY A 77 8.96 9.74 -19.04
C GLY A 77 8.16 8.66 -19.75
N GLU A 78 7.68 7.66 -19.02
CA GLU A 78 6.91 6.53 -19.55
C GLU A 78 5.41 6.70 -19.35
N ALA A 79 4.63 6.14 -20.27
CA ALA A 79 3.18 6.10 -20.15
C ALA A 79 2.73 4.82 -19.46
N ARG A 80 1.63 4.90 -18.69
CA ARG A 80 1.04 3.71 -18.07
C ARG A 80 0.59 2.71 -19.14
N SER A 81 0.93 1.44 -18.93
CA SER A 81 0.54 0.35 -19.84
C SER A 81 -0.98 0.29 -20.01
N LYS A 82 -1.45 0.07 -21.24
CA LYS A 82 -2.88 -0.18 -21.54
C LYS A 82 -3.43 -1.45 -20.89
N LYS A 83 -2.56 -2.36 -20.43
CA LYS A 83 -2.94 -3.57 -19.69
C LYS A 83 -3.13 -3.33 -18.20
N ALA A 84 -2.77 -2.15 -17.69
CA ALA A 84 -2.95 -1.81 -16.29
C ALA A 84 -4.43 -1.69 -15.94
N THR A 85 -4.81 -2.24 -14.79
CA THR A 85 -6.14 -2.08 -14.22
C THR A 85 -6.21 -0.73 -13.52
N VAL A 86 -6.93 0.23 -14.10
CA VAL A 86 -7.04 1.58 -13.55
C VAL A 86 -8.51 1.96 -13.42
N THR A 87 -8.91 2.41 -12.24
CA THR A 87 -10.24 2.97 -11.98
C THR A 87 -10.14 4.35 -11.33
N SER A 88 -11.22 5.14 -11.42
CA SER A 88 -11.32 6.41 -10.72
C SER A 88 -11.69 6.20 -9.25
N SER A 89 -11.26 7.10 -8.37
CA SER A 89 -11.61 7.07 -6.95
C SER A 89 -13.12 7.07 -6.70
N THR A 90 -13.89 7.71 -7.57
CA THR A 90 -15.37 7.74 -7.52
C THR A 90 -16.05 6.41 -7.86
N LYS A 91 -15.34 5.49 -8.52
CA LYS A 91 -15.85 4.17 -8.93
C LYS A 91 -15.22 3.02 -8.15
N ALA A 92 -14.11 3.27 -7.46
CA ALA A 92 -13.41 2.26 -6.69
C ALA A 92 -14.27 1.78 -5.52
N ILE A 93 -14.21 0.47 -5.25
CA ILE A 93 -14.83 -0.16 -4.09
C ILE A 93 -13.74 -0.32 -3.02
N PRO A 94 -14.02 -0.06 -1.72
CA PRO A 94 -13.03 -0.23 -0.66
C PRO A 94 -12.41 -1.63 -0.66
N SER A 95 -11.08 -1.70 -0.48
CA SER A 95 -10.36 -2.98 -0.41
C SER A 95 -10.64 -3.71 0.91
N VAL A 96 -10.23 -4.99 0.99
CA VAL A 96 -10.25 -5.77 2.23
C VAL A 96 -9.53 -5.05 3.37
N ALA A 97 -8.42 -4.36 3.09
CA ALA A 97 -7.71 -3.58 4.10
C ALA A 97 -8.56 -2.42 4.64
N HIS A 98 -9.27 -1.69 3.77
CA HIS A 98 -10.19 -0.64 4.22
C HIS A 98 -11.29 -1.21 5.12
N MET A 99 -11.89 -2.34 4.73
CA MET A 99 -12.97 -2.97 5.49
C MET A 99 -12.49 -3.54 6.82
N ALA A 100 -11.26 -4.10 6.87
CA ALA A 100 -10.65 -4.56 8.11
C ALA A 100 -10.40 -3.41 9.09
N ILE A 101 -9.92 -2.26 8.61
CA ILE A 101 -9.75 -1.06 9.42
C ILE A 101 -11.10 -0.59 9.99
N VAL A 102 -12.17 -0.61 9.19
CA VAL A 102 -13.53 -0.28 9.66
C VAL A 102 -13.96 -1.20 10.79
N GLU A 103 -13.74 -2.51 10.64
CA GLU A 103 -14.15 -3.48 11.65
C GLU A 103 -13.34 -3.35 12.95
N LEU A 104 -12.02 -3.20 12.86
CA LEU A 104 -11.16 -2.98 14.01
C LEU A 104 -11.51 -1.67 14.75
N ALA A 105 -11.93 -0.62 14.02
CA ALA A 105 -12.39 0.62 14.62
C ALA A 105 -13.75 0.44 15.31
N ARG A 106 -14.68 -0.32 14.71
CA ARG A 106 -15.98 -0.66 15.32
C ARG A 106 -15.84 -1.45 16.62
N GLN A 107 -14.85 -2.35 16.68
CA GLN A 107 -14.53 -3.10 17.89
C GLN A 107 -13.78 -2.27 18.95
N GLY A 108 -13.45 -1.01 18.68
CA GLY A 108 -12.71 -0.14 19.59
C GLY A 108 -11.23 -0.52 19.74
N ILE A 109 -10.70 -1.37 18.86
CA ILE A 109 -9.30 -1.81 18.87
C ILE A 109 -8.40 -0.68 18.36
N ILE A 110 -8.83 0.04 17.32
CA ILE A 110 -8.09 1.18 16.78
C ILE A 110 -8.47 2.46 17.53
N LYS A 111 -7.45 3.20 17.96
CA LYS A 111 -7.61 4.52 18.56
C LYS A 111 -7.79 5.62 17.51
N PHE A 112 -6.97 5.61 16.46
CA PHE A 112 -7.03 6.56 15.34
C PHE A 112 -6.53 5.93 14.04
N VAL A 113 -7.03 6.46 12.93
CA VAL A 113 -6.50 6.21 11.58
C VAL A 113 -6.02 7.54 11.00
N ILE A 114 -4.78 7.57 10.53
CA ILE A 114 -4.17 8.73 9.88
C ILE A 114 -3.87 8.33 8.44
N SER A 115 -4.53 8.98 7.49
CA SER A 115 -4.44 8.64 6.07
C SER A 115 -3.78 9.75 5.25
N GLN A 116 -2.93 9.36 4.31
CA GLN A 116 -2.37 10.22 3.26
C GLN A 116 -3.11 10.09 1.92
N ASN A 117 -4.13 9.23 1.83
CA ASN A 117 -4.97 9.02 0.64
C ASN A 117 -5.90 10.19 0.35
#